data_AF-A0A7X9HFA2-F1
#
_entry.id   AF-A0A7X9HFA2-F1
#
_cell.length_a   1.000
_cell.length_b   1.000
_cell.length_c   1.000
_cell.angle_alpha   90.00
_cell.angle_beta   90.00
_cell.angle_gamma   90.00
#
_symmetry.space_group_name_H-M   'P 1'
#
loop_
_entity.id
_entity.type
_entity.pdbx_description
1 polymer ?
#
loop_
_entity_poly.entity_id
_entity_poly.type
_entity_poly.pdbx_seq_one_letter_code
_entity_poly.pdbx_strand_id
1 'polypeptide(L)'
;IQMRAELHRTDAIRFHMLYNPSQFDTKEEIHEGDSKFDKKLVAVDLVLSPTSGKKVSQLQKGDFIYVLIDTSTPYGYDVAKTLNLIVDHKNTPIEAEVYSVNYNKKKGYTLFVKITESLYGKAIEEQDIKVKTRLAVSDEEATSSKASLVIGILAGLIVIGILLFILLA
;
A
#
# COMPACT_ATOMS: atom_id res chain seq x y z
N ILE A 1 20.50 -9.00 -16.44
CA ILE A 1 19.91 -10.35 -16.58
C ILE A 1 18.52 -10.43 -15.90
N GLN A 2 18.28 -9.76 -14.76
CA GLN A 2 16.97 -9.77 -14.08
C GLN A 2 15.81 -9.16 -14.90
N MET A 3 16.02 -8.05 -15.62
CA MET A 3 14.98 -7.42 -16.45
C MET A 3 14.37 -8.34 -17.53
N ARG A 4 15.13 -9.32 -18.04
CA ARG A 4 14.65 -10.22 -19.11
C ARG A 4 13.71 -11.30 -18.55
N ALA A 5 13.93 -11.73 -17.31
CA ALA A 5 13.11 -12.75 -16.67
C ALA A 5 11.74 -12.21 -16.24
N GLU A 6 11.67 -10.93 -15.87
CA GLU A 6 10.43 -10.27 -15.46
C GLU A 6 9.47 -10.05 -16.65
N LEU A 7 10.01 -9.63 -17.80
CA LEU A 7 9.27 -9.43 -19.05
C LEU A 7 8.58 -10.72 -19.54
N HIS A 8 9.32 -11.84 -19.55
CA HIS A 8 8.76 -13.13 -19.99
C HIS A 8 7.66 -13.67 -19.07
N ARG A 9 7.64 -13.26 -17.79
CA ARG A 9 6.58 -13.64 -16.84
C ARG A 9 5.32 -12.81 -17.04
N THR A 10 5.47 -11.52 -17.34
CA THR A 10 4.32 -10.64 -17.64
C THR A 10 3.58 -11.08 -18.89
N ASP A 11 4.32 -11.56 -19.90
CA ASP A 11 3.75 -12.11 -21.13
C ASP A 11 2.94 -13.37 -20.88
N ALA A 12 3.37 -14.25 -19.96
CA ALA A 12 2.63 -15.48 -19.63
C ALA A 12 1.29 -15.20 -18.95
N ILE A 13 1.23 -14.23 -18.02
CA ILE A 13 -0.02 -13.80 -17.38
C ILE A 13 -0.95 -13.19 -18.43
N ARG A 14 -0.40 -12.34 -19.30
CA ARG A 14 -1.15 -11.72 -20.39
C ARG A 14 -1.72 -12.74 -21.37
N PHE A 15 -0.94 -13.76 -21.69
CA PHE A 15 -1.34 -14.85 -22.55
C PHE A 15 -2.49 -15.64 -21.91
N HIS A 16 -2.36 -16.10 -20.67
CA HIS A 16 -3.41 -16.87 -19.97
C HIS A 16 -4.77 -16.14 -19.96
N MET A 17 -4.76 -14.81 -19.82
CA MET A 17 -5.97 -13.98 -19.89
C MET A 17 -6.63 -13.92 -21.26
N LEU A 18 -5.87 -14.01 -22.35
CA LEU A 18 -6.42 -14.00 -23.72
C LEU A 18 -7.15 -15.31 -24.04
N TYR A 19 -6.75 -16.42 -23.42
CA TYR A 19 -7.30 -17.74 -23.71
C TYR A 19 -8.44 -18.18 -22.77
N ASN A 20 -8.67 -17.49 -21.65
CA ASN A 20 -9.75 -17.83 -20.70
C ASN A 20 -10.57 -16.62 -20.21
N PRO A 21 -11.22 -15.84 -21.10
CA PRO A 21 -11.89 -14.59 -20.74
C PRO A 21 -13.16 -14.76 -19.88
N SER A 22 -13.80 -15.93 -19.89
CA SER A 22 -15.09 -16.16 -19.22
C SER A 22 -15.02 -16.23 -17.70
N GLN A 23 -13.81 -16.33 -17.11
CA GLN A 23 -13.62 -16.22 -15.65
C GLN A 23 -13.48 -14.76 -15.18
N PHE A 24 -13.50 -13.79 -16.11
CA PHE A 24 -13.30 -12.36 -15.83
C PHE A 24 -14.55 -11.52 -16.11
N ASP A 25 -15.68 -12.16 -16.42
CA ASP A 25 -16.97 -11.51 -16.70
C ASP A 25 -17.90 -11.55 -15.47
N THR A 26 -17.32 -11.52 -14.27
CA THR A 26 -18.09 -11.24 -13.06
C THR A 26 -18.44 -9.76 -13.12
N LYS A 27 -19.72 -9.46 -13.34
CA LYS A 27 -20.34 -8.13 -13.23
C LYS A 27 -19.98 -7.48 -11.89
N GLU A 28 -18.85 -6.79 -11.80
CA GLU A 28 -18.59 -5.82 -10.74
C GLU A 28 -19.14 -4.46 -11.21
N GLU A 29 -20.05 -3.89 -10.41
CA GLU A 29 -20.56 -2.54 -10.60
C GLU A 29 -19.39 -1.55 -10.64
N ILE A 30 -19.21 -0.90 -11.78
CA ILE A 30 -18.28 0.21 -11.98
C ILE A 30 -18.76 1.36 -11.09
N HIS A 31 -18.09 1.56 -9.94
CA HIS A 31 -18.30 2.74 -9.14
C HIS A 31 -17.44 3.89 -9.70
N GLU A 32 -18.11 4.97 -10.10
CA GLU A 32 -17.52 6.19 -10.66
C GLU A 32 -16.37 6.72 -9.80
N GLY A 33 -15.19 6.78 -10.40
CA GLY A 33 -13.93 7.17 -9.76
C GLY A 33 -12.69 6.65 -10.50
N ASP A 34 -12.88 5.76 -11.47
CA ASP A 34 -11.80 5.19 -12.27
C ASP A 34 -11.13 6.26 -13.15
N SER A 35 -9.99 6.72 -12.63
CA SER A 35 -8.98 7.40 -13.43
C SER A 35 -8.57 6.44 -14.55
N LYS A 36 -8.84 6.84 -15.80
CA LYS A 36 -8.52 6.14 -17.06
C LYS A 36 -7.31 5.20 -16.96
N PHE A 37 -7.58 3.91 -16.76
CA PHE A 37 -6.58 2.87 -17.01
C PHE A 37 -6.66 2.48 -18.49
N ASP A 38 -5.79 3.07 -19.32
CA ASP A 38 -5.67 2.73 -20.76
C ASP A 38 -5.07 1.33 -21.01
N LYS A 39 -4.80 0.56 -19.94
CA LYS A 39 -4.40 -0.85 -20.00
C LYS A 39 -5.39 -1.64 -19.14
N LYS A 40 -5.96 -2.71 -19.71
CA LYS A 40 -6.85 -3.66 -19.00
C LYS A 40 -6.12 -4.18 -17.77
N LEU A 41 -6.40 -3.59 -16.61
CA LEU A 41 -5.82 -4.00 -15.35
C LEU A 41 -6.44 -5.30 -14.90
N VAL A 42 -5.63 -6.12 -14.26
CA VAL A 42 -6.05 -7.41 -13.74
C VAL A 42 -6.13 -7.28 -12.23
N ALA A 43 -7.34 -7.45 -11.71
CA ALA A 43 -7.59 -7.46 -10.27
C ALA A 43 -7.42 -8.89 -9.74
N VAL A 44 -6.72 -9.02 -8.62
CA VAL A 44 -6.65 -10.27 -7.84
C VAL A 44 -7.04 -9.99 -6.41
N ASP A 45 -7.77 -10.90 -5.79
CA ASP A 45 -8.12 -10.79 -4.37
C ASP A 45 -6.89 -11.08 -3.51
N LEU A 46 -6.73 -10.26 -2.48
CA LEU A 46 -5.62 -10.33 -1.54
C LEU A 46 -6.13 -10.57 -0.12
N VAL A 47 -5.33 -11.28 0.64
CA VAL A 47 -5.52 -11.49 2.07
C VAL A 47 -4.42 -10.77 2.83
N LEU A 48 -4.81 -9.93 3.79
CA LEU A 48 -3.88 -9.27 4.69
C LEU A 48 -3.79 -10.07 5.99
N SER A 49 -2.57 -10.36 6.41
CA SER A 49 -2.34 -11.02 7.70
C SER A 49 -2.04 -9.99 8.79
N PRO A 50 -2.78 -10.00 9.92
CA PRO A 50 -2.49 -9.14 11.06
C PRO A 50 -1.07 -9.36 11.56
N THR A 51 -0.26 -8.30 11.57
CA THR A 51 1.18 -8.39 11.90
C THR A 51 1.65 -7.15 12.64
N SER A 52 2.88 -7.16 13.17
CA SER A 52 3.50 -5.99 13.77
C SER A 52 3.93 -5.01 12.67
N GLY A 53 3.16 -3.95 12.45
CA GLY A 53 3.46 -2.90 11.46
C GLY A 53 2.49 -1.73 11.53
N LYS A 54 2.34 -0.98 10.42
CA LYS A 54 1.40 0.15 10.31
C LYS A 54 -0.04 -0.35 10.27
N LYS A 55 -0.97 0.44 10.79
CA LYS A 55 -2.41 0.17 10.62
C LYS A 55 -2.85 0.46 9.19
N VAL A 56 -3.89 -0.24 8.72
CA VAL A 56 -4.51 0.01 7.41
C VAL A 56 -4.95 1.47 7.27
N SER A 57 -5.50 2.06 8.34
CA SER A 57 -5.87 3.48 8.39
C SER A 57 -4.71 4.48 8.22
N GLN A 58 -3.47 4.03 8.43
CA GLN A 58 -2.26 4.85 8.36
C GLN A 58 -1.50 4.67 7.04
N LEU A 59 -1.93 3.75 6.18
CA LEU A 59 -1.28 3.51 4.90
C LEU A 59 -1.50 4.66 3.94
N GLN A 60 -0.43 5.04 3.24
CA GLN A 60 -0.43 6.10 2.24
C GLN A 60 -0.06 5.54 0.87
N LYS A 61 -0.51 6.22 -0.18
CA LYS A 61 -0.10 5.88 -1.55
C LYS A 61 1.43 5.92 -1.64
N GLY A 62 2.03 4.85 -2.19
CA GLY A 62 3.47 4.66 -2.27
C GLY A 62 4.09 3.87 -1.11
N ASP A 63 3.35 3.58 -0.03
CA ASP A 63 3.84 2.66 1.01
C ASP A 63 4.01 1.25 0.43
N PHE A 64 5.07 0.54 0.82
CA PHE A 64 5.26 -0.87 0.47
C PHE A 64 4.80 -1.79 1.59
N ILE A 65 3.90 -2.72 1.27
CA ILE A 65 3.33 -3.68 2.21
C ILE A 65 3.49 -5.12 1.71
N TYR A 66 3.47 -6.09 2.63
CA TYR A 66 3.47 -7.50 2.29
C TYR A 66 2.03 -8.03 2.26
N VAL A 67 1.64 -8.63 1.14
CA VAL A 67 0.30 -9.17 0.91
C VAL A 67 0.37 -10.63 0.48
N LEU A 68 -0.68 -11.40 0.76
CA LEU A 68 -0.85 -12.75 0.22
C LEU A 68 -1.90 -12.70 -0.89
N ILE A 69 -1.62 -13.38 -2.00
CA ILE A 69 -2.63 -13.59 -3.05
C ILE A 69 -3.61 -14.65 -2.56
N ASP A 70 -4.92 -14.41 -2.69
CA ASP A 70 -5.90 -15.42 -2.32
C ASP A 70 -5.85 -16.61 -3.30
N THR A 71 -5.27 -17.73 -2.84
CA THR A 71 -5.18 -18.96 -3.62
C THR A 71 -6.41 -19.86 -3.48
N SER A 72 -7.48 -19.39 -2.82
CA SER A 72 -8.76 -20.11 -2.75
C SER A 72 -9.46 -20.19 -4.11
N THR A 73 -9.20 -19.22 -4.99
CA THR A 73 -9.72 -19.17 -6.35
C THR A 73 -8.72 -19.77 -7.35
N PRO A 74 -9.19 -20.46 -8.43
CA PRO A 74 -8.31 -20.97 -9.47
C PRO A 74 -7.44 -19.87 -10.10
N TYR A 75 -8.02 -18.69 -10.30
CA TYR A 75 -7.33 -17.54 -10.85
C TYR A 75 -6.21 -17.03 -9.93
N GLY A 76 -6.50 -16.81 -8.64
CA GLY A 76 -5.48 -16.39 -7.68
C GLY A 76 -4.38 -17.43 -7.50
N TYR A 77 -4.72 -18.72 -7.57
CA TYR A 77 -3.74 -19.81 -7.59
C TYR A 77 -2.80 -19.76 -8.81
N ASP A 78 -3.35 -19.57 -10.01
CA ASP A 78 -2.57 -19.45 -11.25
C ASP A 78 -1.64 -18.23 -11.23
N VAL A 79 -2.12 -17.09 -10.72
CA VAL A 79 -1.32 -15.87 -10.54
C VAL A 79 -0.20 -16.12 -9.54
N ALA A 80 -0.50 -16.66 -8.36
CA ALA A 80 0.50 -16.97 -7.33
C ALA A 80 1.56 -17.95 -7.85
N LYS A 81 1.15 -18.98 -8.60
CA LYS A 81 2.06 -19.92 -9.25
C LYS A 81 2.95 -19.26 -10.29
N THR A 82 2.39 -18.39 -11.13
CA THR A 82 3.15 -17.67 -12.18
C THR A 82 4.19 -16.73 -11.58
N LEU A 83 3.86 -16.11 -10.44
CA LEU A 83 4.78 -15.27 -9.68
C LEU A 83 5.77 -16.08 -8.81
N ASN A 84 5.69 -17.42 -8.80
CA ASN A 84 6.48 -18.32 -7.97
C ASN A 84 6.31 -18.08 -6.46
N LEU A 85 5.10 -17.72 -6.04
CA LEU A 85 4.73 -17.50 -4.64
C LEU A 85 4.25 -18.77 -3.93
N ILE A 86 4.24 -19.91 -4.63
CA ILE A 86 3.88 -21.20 -4.03
C ILE A 86 5.17 -22.01 -3.87
N VAL A 87 5.67 -22.08 -2.63
CA VAL A 87 6.89 -22.81 -2.26
C VAL A 87 6.50 -23.88 -1.24
N ASP A 88 6.86 -25.13 -1.49
CA ASP A 88 6.53 -26.27 -0.62
C ASP A 88 5.03 -26.36 -0.26
N HIS A 89 4.17 -26.12 -1.26
CA HIS A 89 2.70 -26.06 -1.12
C HIS A 89 2.19 -24.95 -0.18
N LYS A 90 3.03 -23.97 0.15
CA LYS A 90 2.67 -22.81 0.96
C LYS A 90 2.70 -21.54 0.12
N ASN A 91 1.70 -20.71 0.35
CA ASN A 91 1.60 -19.38 -0.25
C ASN A 91 2.53 -18.41 0.52
N THR A 92 3.43 -17.76 -0.20
CA THR A 92 4.41 -16.82 0.36
C THR A 92 3.98 -15.38 0.12
N PRO A 93 4.10 -14.48 1.10
CA PRO A 93 3.77 -13.07 0.91
C PRO A 93 4.64 -12.41 -0.16
N ILE A 94 4.04 -11.50 -0.93
CA ILE A 94 4.72 -10.66 -1.92
C ILE A 94 4.69 -9.20 -1.48
N GLU A 95 5.75 -8.46 -1.79
CA GLU A 95 5.81 -7.01 -1.61
C GLU A 95 4.94 -6.33 -2.68
N ALA A 96 4.08 -5.40 -2.27
CA ALA A 96 3.21 -4.62 -3.14
C ALA A 96 3.16 -3.15 -2.71
N GLU A 97 3.06 -2.24 -3.67
CA GLU A 97 2.96 -0.79 -3.42
C GLU A 97 1.50 -0.40 -3.22
N VAL A 98 1.19 0.37 -2.19
CA VAL A 98 -0.16 0.89 -1.94
C VAL A 98 -0.51 1.90 -3.02
N TYR A 99 -1.55 1.60 -3.80
CA TYR A 99 -2.06 2.51 -4.83
C TYR A 99 -3.13 3.46 -4.27
N SER A 100 -4.07 2.93 -3.50
CA SER A 100 -5.11 3.72 -2.83
C SER A 100 -5.71 2.97 -1.65
N VAL A 101 -6.14 3.71 -0.63
CA VAL A 101 -6.87 3.19 0.53
C VAL A 101 -8.13 4.02 0.72
N ASN A 102 -9.29 3.37 0.71
CA ASN A 102 -10.59 4.01 0.84
C ASN A 102 -11.35 3.41 2.03
N TYR A 103 -11.98 4.26 2.84
CA TYR A 103 -12.83 3.80 3.95
C TYR A 103 -14.32 3.95 3.62
N ASN A 104 -15.07 2.88 3.82
CA ASN A 104 -16.52 2.85 3.70
C ASN A 104 -17.15 2.26 4.97
N LYS A 105 -18.08 3.00 5.60
CA LYS A 105 -18.75 2.57 6.84
C LYS A 105 -19.44 1.19 6.76
N LYS A 106 -19.84 0.74 5.57
CA LYS A 106 -20.49 -0.57 5.35
C LYS A 106 -19.54 -1.71 5.03
N LYS A 107 -18.40 -1.42 4.39
CA LYS A 107 -17.45 -2.43 3.86
C LYS A 107 -16.08 -2.40 4.56
N GLY A 108 -15.84 -1.45 5.46
CA GLY A 108 -14.54 -1.22 6.06
C GLY A 108 -13.56 -0.52 5.11
N TYR A 109 -12.29 -0.88 5.21
CA TYR A 109 -11.21 -0.39 4.36
C TYR A 109 -11.11 -1.22 3.08
N THR A 110 -11.12 -0.55 1.93
CA THR A 110 -10.78 -1.13 0.63
C THR A 110 -9.40 -0.64 0.23
N LEU A 111 -8.47 -1.57 0.07
CA LEU A 111 -7.11 -1.32 -0.35
C LEU A 111 -6.92 -1.80 -1.78
N PHE A 112 -6.30 -0.95 -2.58
CA PHE A 112 -5.76 -1.33 -3.88
C PHE A 112 -4.25 -1.23 -3.81
N VAL A 113 -3.57 -2.29 -4.22
CA VAL A 113 -2.11 -2.35 -4.25
C VAL A 113 -1.63 -2.75 -5.64
N LYS A 114 -0.48 -2.23 -6.02
CA LYS A 114 0.23 -2.55 -7.25
C LYS A 114 1.22 -3.66 -6.95
N ILE A 115 1.02 -4.83 -7.56
CA ILE A 115 1.92 -5.98 -7.45
C ILE A 115 2.95 -5.93 -8.59
N THR A 116 2.50 -5.60 -9.80
CA THR A 116 3.34 -5.32 -10.97
C THR A 116 2.76 -4.15 -11.77
N GLU A 117 3.44 -3.72 -12.84
CA GLU A 117 2.93 -2.67 -13.75
C GLU A 117 1.53 -2.94 -14.34
N SER A 118 1.12 -4.20 -14.41
CA SER A 118 -0.16 -4.61 -15.01
C SER A 118 -1.07 -5.40 -14.06
N LEU A 119 -0.61 -5.74 -12.86
CA LEU A 119 -1.33 -6.56 -11.89
C LEU A 119 -1.57 -5.76 -10.62
N TYR A 120 -2.84 -5.57 -10.29
CA TYR A 120 -3.27 -4.89 -9.08
C TYR A 120 -4.04 -5.88 -8.20
N GLY A 121 -3.85 -5.74 -6.89
CA GLY A 121 -4.59 -6.51 -5.91
C GLY A 121 -5.60 -5.65 -5.17
N LYS A 122 -6.70 -6.27 -4.76
CA LYS A 122 -7.77 -5.67 -3.96
C LYS A 122 -7.87 -6.44 -2.64
N ALA A 123 -7.87 -5.71 -1.52
CA ALA A 123 -8.17 -6.27 -0.21
C ALA A 123 -9.30 -5.47 0.44
N ILE A 124 -10.21 -6.16 1.13
CA ILE A 124 -11.30 -5.55 1.89
C ILE A 124 -11.16 -6.00 3.33
N GLU A 125 -10.99 -5.04 4.24
CA GLU A 125 -10.83 -5.29 5.67
C GLU A 125 -11.89 -4.53 6.45
N GLU A 126 -12.73 -5.26 7.18
CA GLU A 126 -13.77 -4.64 8.02
C GLU A 126 -13.19 -3.84 9.19
N GLN A 127 -12.00 -4.23 9.65
CA GLN A 127 -11.35 -3.68 10.83
C GLN A 127 -10.03 -2.99 10.49
N ASP A 128 -9.63 -2.06 11.36
CA ASP A 128 -8.35 -1.38 11.26
C ASP A 128 -7.21 -2.28 11.79
N ILE A 129 -6.82 -3.25 10.97
CA ILE A 129 -5.76 -4.21 11.28
C ILE A 129 -4.37 -3.63 11.00
N LYS A 130 -3.34 -4.25 11.57
CA LYS A 130 -1.94 -3.91 11.28
C LYS A 130 -1.38 -4.79 10.18
N VAL A 131 -0.66 -4.18 9.25
CA VAL A 131 0.00 -4.87 8.13
C VAL A 131 1.51 -4.66 8.19
N LYS A 132 2.24 -5.69 7.75
CA LYS A 132 3.69 -5.65 7.67
C LYS A 132 4.07 -4.73 6.52
N THR A 133 4.69 -3.61 6.84
CA THR A 133 5.29 -2.72 5.84
C THR A 133 6.74 -3.11 5.62
N ARG A 134 7.29 -2.78 4.44
CA ARG A 134 8.75 -2.66 4.32
C ARG A 134 9.17 -1.62 5.37
N LEU A 135 10.27 -1.87 6.08
CA LEU A 135 10.87 -0.86 6.96
C LEU A 135 11.16 0.36 6.09
N ALA A 136 10.26 1.33 6.12
CA ALA A 136 10.52 2.65 5.62
C ALA A 136 11.53 3.23 6.62
N VAL A 137 12.79 3.32 6.19
CA VAL A 137 13.69 4.31 6.77
C VAL A 137 13.16 5.65 6.27
N SER A 138 12.07 6.14 6.85
CA SER A 138 11.54 7.48 6.60
C SER A 138 10.65 7.88 7.78
N ASP A 139 11.23 8.76 8.59
CA ASP A 139 10.59 9.81 9.37
C ASP A 139 9.81 9.41 10.63
N GLU A 140 10.42 8.57 11.45
CA GLU A 140 10.23 8.65 12.91
C GLU A 140 11.39 9.48 13.51
N GLU A 141 11.59 10.72 13.06
CA GLU A 141 12.29 11.78 13.80
C GLU A 141 12.15 13.12 13.04
N ALA A 142 11.25 14.00 13.50
CA ALA A 142 11.42 15.47 13.55
C ALA A 142 10.08 16.23 13.80
N THR A 143 9.27 15.83 14.78
CA THR A 143 8.27 16.76 15.35
C THR A 143 8.75 17.44 16.64
N SER A 144 10.00 17.23 17.06
CA SER A 144 10.52 17.83 18.31
C SER A 144 11.59 18.92 18.16
N SER A 145 12.10 19.23 16.95
CA SER A 145 13.18 20.24 16.81
C SER A 145 12.69 21.65 16.45
N LYS A 146 11.63 21.80 15.63
CA LYS A 146 11.16 23.14 15.22
C LYS A 146 10.27 23.81 16.28
N ALA A 147 9.38 23.06 16.92
CA ALA A 147 8.53 23.60 17.99
C ALA A 147 9.36 24.01 19.22
N SER A 148 10.35 23.20 19.61
CA SER A 148 11.23 23.51 20.76
C SER A 148 12.17 24.69 20.47
N LEU A 149 12.70 24.82 19.25
CA LEU A 149 13.51 25.96 18.85
C LEU A 149 12.70 27.27 18.81
N VAL A 150 11.45 27.22 18.32
CA VAL A 150 10.54 28.38 18.34
C VAL A 150 10.17 28.78 19.77
N ILE A 151 9.87 27.81 20.64
CA ILE A 151 9.57 28.07 22.07
C ILE A 151 10.79 28.69 22.78
N GLY A 152 12.01 28.20 22.50
CA GLY A 152 13.24 28.75 23.06
C GLY A 152 13.54 30.19 22.61
N ILE A 153 13.37 30.49 21.32
CA ILE A 153 13.56 31.85 20.78
C ILE A 153 12.55 32.82 21.39
N LEU A 154 11.28 32.41 21.50
CA LEU A 154 10.22 33.26 22.05
C LEU A 154 10.45 33.57 23.53
N ALA A 155 10.84 32.58 24.32
CA ALA A 155 11.18 32.76 25.74
C ALA A 155 12.42 33.66 25.92
N GLY A 156 13.45 33.51 25.08
CA GLY A 156 14.65 34.33 25.12
C GLY A 156 14.39 35.82 24.82
N LEU A 157 13.54 36.12 23.83
CA LEU A 157 13.19 37.50 23.48
C LEU A 157 12.42 38.21 24.60
N ILE A 158 11.57 37.50 25.34
CA ILE A 158 10.83 38.06 26.47
C ILE A 158 11.78 38.49 27.59
N VAL A 159 12.76 37.63 27.93
CA VAL A 159 13.75 37.93 28.99
C VAL A 159 14.62 39.13 28.61
N ILE A 160 15.08 39.19 27.35
CA ILE A 160 15.88 40.32 26.84
C ILE A 160 15.06 41.61 26.88
N GLY A 161 13.78 41.56 26.50
CA GLY A 161 12.89 42.72 26.54
C GLY A 161 12.70 43.27 27.96
N ILE A 162 12.52 42.39 28.95
CA ILE A 162 12.42 42.79 30.37
C ILE A 162 13.72 43.42 30.86
N LEU A 163 14.87 42.82 30.53
CA LEU A 163 16.18 43.37 30.91
C LEU A 163 16.41 44.77 30.32
N LEU A 164 16.08 44.97 29.05
CA LEU A 164 16.20 46.28 28.40
C LEU A 164 15.23 47.31 29.00
N PHE A 165 14.01 46.91 29.36
CA PHE A 165 13.06 47.79 30.02
C PHE A 165 13.56 48.26 31.39
N ILE A 166 14.14 47.37 32.20
CA ILE A 166 14.73 47.72 33.50
C ILE A 166 15.95 48.65 33.34
N LEU A 167 16.68 48.55 32.24
CA LEU A 167 17.88 49.36 31.98
C LEU A 167 17.56 50.76 31.43
N LEU A 168 16.40 50.92 30.80
CA LEU A 168 15.94 52.17 30.17
C LEU A 168 14.87 52.92 30.99
N ALA A 169 14.25 52.28 31.97
CA ALA A 169 13.33 52.89 32.94
C ALA A 169 14.07 53.37 34.19
#